data_AF-A0A1Y2EIE0-F1
#
_entry.id   AF-A0A1Y2EIE0-F1
#
_cell.length_a   1.000
_cell.length_b   1.000
_cell.length_c   1.000
_cell.angle_alpha   90.00
_cell.angle_beta   90.00
_cell.angle_gamma   90.00
#
_symmetry.space_group_name_H-M   'P 1'
#
loop_
_entity.id
_entity.type
_entity.pdbx_description
1 polymer ?
#
loop_
_entity_poly.entity_id
_entity_poly.type
_entity_poly.pdbx_seq_one_letter_code
_entity_poly.pdbx_strand_id
1 'polypeptide(L)'
;MAAQNSTTYYQSLLAPSSLLILATLLAFLYVAYLRALPKPLAGIPYNEDSAKRIWGDMPIFREMEKAGIRPRLFWSQLAQRLQSPVTQFFMGPFYKPMVVLADWREAQDLLLRRSKNLERGTINNSIWSPVAPEHFISMNSSDPRYKSARDLGRDLMTPTFLNTVSAPEIYDKTSKFIELWDFKARVAEGRPFEAAEDLNFLTNDIILAAALGLDDSLSDTTQQLAGLRAKAMPKPPCSSDACFPFPVMQGSEALWTSKTLTEGVGRSATQPSPRLYHFFNNLTPQVRKAYKAKDKILRTAINGAAQRVEKGEINVRNAVDLMVSREITAARKAGQSPELNSLRMHDQLFGYILGGQDTSHSVLTFLVKWLGARQNEQKALRDNLRSMHSTACNAGRPPTTEEIIKTQVPYLDAFIEEVIRMSAPIIVVTTVATADMILLGHFIPKDTVIWSLISGPTTTEPGFKIPEAERSESSQKHNEGIADWADSAYAPDEFHPERWLKKRDETGEMSFDSKAGPFLGFSSGPRACWGKRLAYLELRIVITLLTWNFEFLPLPDEMNGFEAYDLLLAKPKSCFVRLKSNLKD
;
A
#
# COMPACT_ATOMS: atom_id res chain seq x y z
N MET A 1 -41.41 -63.83 -3.69
CA MET A 1 -41.86 -62.44 -3.52
C MET A 1 -40.73 -61.39 -3.52
N ALA A 2 -39.45 -61.72 -3.73
CA ALA A 2 -38.36 -60.73 -3.76
C ALA A 2 -37.88 -60.30 -5.17
N ALA A 3 -38.24 -61.04 -6.23
CA ALA A 3 -37.77 -60.76 -7.61
C ALA A 3 -38.72 -59.89 -8.46
N GLN A 4 -39.95 -59.66 -8.01
CA GLN A 4 -40.92 -58.81 -8.73
C GLN A 4 -40.85 -57.33 -8.33
N ASN A 5 -40.13 -56.96 -7.27
CA ASN A 5 -40.01 -55.57 -6.83
C ASN A 5 -38.83 -54.83 -7.50
N SER A 6 -37.85 -55.54 -8.07
CA SER A 6 -36.70 -54.92 -8.73
C SER A 6 -37.01 -54.50 -10.18
N THR A 7 -37.86 -55.23 -10.90
CA THR A 7 -38.20 -54.93 -12.31
C THR A 7 -39.09 -53.70 -12.44
N THR A 8 -40.01 -53.49 -11.48
CA THR A 8 -40.91 -52.32 -11.43
C THR A 8 -40.16 -51.02 -11.13
N TYR A 9 -39.02 -51.10 -10.44
CA TYR A 9 -38.17 -49.95 -10.13
C TYR A 9 -37.38 -49.44 -11.35
N TYR A 10 -36.91 -50.34 -12.22
CA TYR A 10 -36.22 -49.96 -13.46
C TYR A 10 -37.19 -49.49 -14.56
N GLN A 11 -38.42 -50.00 -14.59
CA GLN A 11 -39.45 -49.54 -15.54
C GLN A 11 -40.03 -48.15 -15.18
N SER A 12 -40.04 -47.75 -13.91
CA SER A 12 -40.45 -46.39 -13.50
C SER A 12 -39.37 -45.33 -13.79
N LEU A 13 -38.10 -45.72 -13.81
CA LEU A 13 -36.97 -44.87 -14.21
C LEU A 13 -36.93 -44.56 -15.72
N LEU A 14 -37.51 -45.44 -16.55
CA LEU A 14 -37.60 -45.29 -18.02
C LEU A 14 -38.97 -44.79 -18.51
N ALA A 15 -39.86 -44.39 -17.59
CA ALA A 15 -41.12 -43.75 -17.97
C ALA A 15 -40.83 -42.46 -18.77
N PRO A 16 -41.61 -42.12 -19.83
CA PRO A 16 -41.39 -40.92 -20.63
C PRO A 16 -41.35 -39.64 -19.79
N SER A 17 -42.10 -39.61 -18.69
CA SER A 17 -42.09 -38.53 -17.68
C SER A 17 -40.76 -38.42 -16.94
N SER A 18 -40.15 -39.54 -16.53
CA SER A 18 -38.84 -39.59 -15.88
C SER A 18 -37.71 -39.13 -16.82
N LEU A 19 -37.78 -39.52 -18.10
CA LEU A 19 -36.85 -39.05 -19.14
C LEU A 19 -37.01 -37.56 -19.43
N LEU A 20 -38.24 -37.03 -19.43
CA LEU A 20 -38.52 -35.60 -19.59
C LEU A 20 -38.00 -34.79 -18.39
N ILE A 21 -38.17 -35.30 -17.16
CA ILE A 21 -37.64 -34.67 -15.93
C ILE A 21 -36.11 -34.66 -15.96
N LEU A 22 -35.47 -35.75 -16.38
CA LEU A 22 -34.02 -35.81 -16.51
C LEU A 22 -33.51 -34.86 -17.61
N ALA A 23 -34.15 -34.82 -18.77
CA ALA A 23 -33.79 -33.93 -19.87
C ALA A 23 -33.95 -32.45 -19.49
N THR A 24 -35.03 -32.09 -18.79
CA THR A 24 -35.26 -30.73 -18.29
C THR A 24 -34.26 -30.35 -17.20
N LEU A 25 -33.92 -31.26 -16.28
CA LEU A 25 -32.86 -31.04 -15.29
C LEU A 25 -31.49 -30.84 -15.96
N LEU A 26 -31.13 -31.68 -16.94
CA LEU A 26 -29.87 -31.56 -17.68
C LEU A 26 -29.82 -30.26 -18.49
N ALA A 27 -30.91 -29.88 -19.15
CA ALA A 27 -31.01 -28.59 -19.85
C ALA A 27 -30.86 -27.41 -18.88
N PHE A 28 -31.50 -27.48 -17.71
CA PHE A 28 -31.36 -26.47 -16.66
C PHE A 28 -29.92 -26.37 -16.14
N LEU A 29 -29.28 -27.51 -15.85
CA LEU A 29 -27.87 -27.56 -15.42
C LEU A 29 -26.92 -27.05 -16.50
N TYR A 30 -27.19 -27.34 -17.77
CA TYR A 30 -26.39 -26.84 -18.89
C TYR A 30 -26.55 -25.33 -19.07
N VAL A 31 -27.77 -24.79 -18.98
CA VAL A 31 -28.00 -23.34 -19.00
C VAL A 31 -27.37 -22.66 -17.79
N ALA A 32 -27.45 -23.27 -16.60
CA ALA A 32 -26.78 -22.77 -15.40
C ALA A 32 -25.27 -22.78 -15.56
N TYR A 33 -24.69 -23.83 -16.15
CA TYR A 33 -23.27 -23.93 -16.49
C TYR A 33 -22.86 -22.83 -17.47
N LEU A 34 -23.57 -22.65 -18.59
CA LEU A 34 -23.29 -21.60 -19.56
C LEU A 34 -23.44 -20.18 -18.97
N ARG A 35 -24.36 -19.98 -18.03
CA ARG A 35 -24.50 -18.72 -17.30
C ARG A 35 -23.39 -18.48 -16.27
N ALA A 36 -22.82 -19.55 -15.73
CA ALA A 36 -21.72 -19.48 -14.78
C ALA A 36 -20.36 -19.27 -15.47
N LEU A 37 -20.22 -19.61 -16.75
CA LEU A 37 -19.01 -19.35 -17.52
C LEU A 37 -18.74 -17.84 -17.68
N PRO A 38 -17.46 -17.42 -17.65
CA PRO A 38 -17.08 -16.06 -17.98
C PRO A 38 -17.56 -15.64 -19.37
N LYS A 39 -17.93 -14.37 -19.52
CA LYS A 39 -18.37 -13.77 -20.78
C LYS A 39 -17.38 -12.68 -21.19
N PRO A 40 -16.34 -12.99 -21.96
CA PRO A 40 -15.30 -12.03 -22.32
C PRO A 40 -15.88 -10.81 -23.03
N LEU A 41 -15.32 -9.64 -22.74
CA LEU A 41 -15.60 -8.43 -23.49
C LEU A 41 -14.98 -8.54 -24.89
N ALA A 42 -15.75 -8.18 -25.91
CA ALA A 42 -15.30 -8.30 -27.30
C ALA A 42 -14.08 -7.42 -27.57
N GLY A 43 -13.11 -7.95 -28.31
CA GLY A 43 -11.91 -7.23 -28.76
C GLY A 43 -10.81 -7.10 -27.72
N ILE A 44 -11.03 -7.41 -26.44
CA ILE A 44 -9.98 -7.32 -25.41
C ILE A 44 -9.30 -8.69 -25.24
N PRO A 45 -7.98 -8.83 -25.39
CA PRO A 45 -7.26 -10.09 -25.21
C PRO A 45 -7.40 -10.70 -23.80
N TYR A 46 -7.47 -12.03 -23.72
CA TYR A 46 -7.56 -12.81 -22.47
C TYR A 46 -6.96 -14.22 -22.62
N ASN A 47 -6.89 -14.95 -21.50
CA ASN A 47 -6.55 -16.36 -21.52
C ASN A 47 -7.74 -17.22 -21.94
N GLU A 48 -7.71 -17.78 -23.15
CA GLU A 48 -8.83 -18.56 -23.72
C GLU A 48 -9.26 -19.75 -22.85
N ASP A 49 -8.32 -20.41 -22.18
CA ASP A 49 -8.62 -21.55 -21.31
C ASP A 49 -9.35 -21.12 -20.03
N SER A 50 -9.14 -19.88 -19.59
CA SER A 50 -9.88 -19.30 -18.46
C SER A 50 -11.35 -19.07 -18.79
N ALA A 51 -11.69 -18.66 -20.01
CA ALA A 51 -13.08 -18.46 -20.42
C ALA A 51 -13.89 -19.77 -20.48
N LYS A 52 -13.22 -20.93 -20.59
CA LYS A 52 -13.84 -22.27 -20.60
C LYS A 52 -14.04 -22.84 -19.20
N ARG A 53 -13.58 -22.16 -18.14
CA ARG A 53 -13.64 -22.61 -16.74
C ARG A 53 -14.64 -21.78 -15.94
N ILE A 54 -15.49 -22.43 -15.15
CA ILE A 54 -16.43 -21.76 -14.23
C ILE A 54 -15.68 -20.79 -13.29
N TRP A 55 -14.49 -21.18 -12.84
CA TRP A 55 -13.67 -20.40 -11.93
C TRP A 55 -12.69 -19.45 -12.61
N GLY A 56 -12.77 -19.29 -13.94
CA GLY A 56 -11.91 -18.35 -14.66
C GLY A 56 -10.42 -18.60 -14.44
N ASP A 57 -9.72 -17.55 -14.00
CA ASP A 57 -8.29 -17.55 -13.72
C ASP A 57 -7.93 -18.01 -12.28
N MET A 58 -8.91 -18.22 -11.39
CA MET A 58 -8.64 -18.60 -10.00
C MET A 58 -7.79 -19.88 -9.82
N PRO A 59 -7.94 -20.94 -10.64
CA PRO A 59 -7.04 -22.09 -10.56
C PRO A 59 -5.58 -21.74 -10.83
N ILE A 60 -5.32 -20.81 -11.76
CA ILE A 60 -3.95 -20.36 -12.08
C ILE A 60 -3.36 -19.66 -10.85
N PHE A 61 -4.11 -18.81 -10.17
CA PHE A 61 -3.63 -18.14 -8.96
C PHE A 61 -3.24 -19.15 -7.87
N ARG A 62 -4.03 -20.20 -7.68
CA ARG A 62 -3.70 -21.28 -6.73
C ARG A 62 -2.46 -22.06 -7.14
N GLU A 63 -2.24 -22.29 -8.44
CA GLU A 63 -1.03 -22.95 -8.94
C GLU A 63 0.21 -22.07 -8.77
N MET A 64 0.10 -20.77 -9.06
CA MET A 64 1.16 -19.79 -8.82
C MET A 64 1.53 -19.78 -7.33
N GLU A 65 0.55 -19.69 -6.43
CA GLU A 65 0.78 -19.75 -4.98
C GLU A 65 1.49 -21.04 -4.56
N LYS A 66 1.05 -22.20 -5.06
CA LYS A 66 1.71 -23.50 -4.78
C LYS A 66 3.14 -23.57 -5.31
N ALA A 67 3.42 -22.93 -6.44
CA ALA A 67 4.76 -22.81 -7.02
C ALA A 67 5.61 -21.71 -6.35
N GLY A 68 5.08 -21.01 -5.34
CA GLY A 68 5.76 -19.90 -4.68
C GLY A 68 5.85 -18.62 -5.53
N ILE A 69 5.16 -18.58 -6.67
CA ILE A 69 5.07 -17.46 -7.61
C ILE A 69 3.94 -16.53 -7.17
N ARG A 70 4.19 -15.22 -7.26
CA ARG A 70 3.22 -14.18 -6.86
C ARG A 70 2.04 -14.13 -7.82
N PRO A 71 0.77 -14.30 -7.38
CA PRO A 71 -0.40 -14.05 -8.21
C PRO A 71 -0.40 -12.62 -8.80
N ARG A 72 0.24 -11.68 -8.10
CA ARG A 72 0.41 -10.29 -8.54
C ARG A 72 1.11 -10.12 -9.88
N LEU A 73 2.04 -11.01 -10.22
CA LEU A 73 2.76 -10.99 -11.50
C LEU A 73 1.90 -11.44 -12.67
N PHE A 74 0.78 -12.11 -12.40
CA PHE A 74 -0.10 -12.63 -13.43
C PHE A 74 -0.53 -11.55 -14.41
N TRP A 75 -0.87 -10.34 -13.92
CA TRP A 75 -1.42 -9.30 -14.79
C TRP A 75 -0.37 -8.69 -15.72
N SER A 76 0.86 -8.47 -15.26
CA SER A 76 1.95 -8.04 -16.15
C SER A 76 2.33 -9.15 -17.12
N GLN A 77 2.46 -10.39 -16.63
CA GLN A 77 2.76 -11.56 -17.47
C GLN A 77 1.68 -11.83 -18.52
N LEU A 78 0.40 -11.62 -18.18
CA LEU A 78 -0.71 -11.76 -19.12
C LEU A 78 -0.63 -10.70 -20.21
N ALA A 79 -0.40 -9.44 -19.84
CA ALA A 79 -0.21 -8.34 -20.79
C ALA A 79 0.97 -8.60 -21.73
N GLN A 80 2.11 -9.05 -21.18
CA GLN A 80 3.30 -9.42 -21.97
C GLN A 80 3.02 -10.61 -22.89
N ARG A 81 2.44 -11.71 -22.37
CA ARG A 81 2.18 -12.92 -23.17
C ARG A 81 1.23 -12.65 -24.33
N LEU A 82 0.22 -11.81 -24.10
CA LEU A 82 -0.77 -11.43 -25.12
C LEU A 82 -0.33 -10.22 -25.96
N GLN A 83 0.84 -9.64 -25.67
CA GLN A 83 1.39 -8.46 -26.36
C GLN A 83 0.36 -7.32 -26.45
N SER A 84 -0.36 -7.07 -25.35
CA SER A 84 -1.43 -6.07 -25.32
C SER A 84 -1.37 -5.22 -24.05
N PRO A 85 -1.48 -3.87 -24.16
CA PRO A 85 -1.57 -2.97 -23.01
C PRO A 85 -2.92 -3.03 -22.30
N VAL A 86 -3.95 -3.61 -22.94
CA VAL A 86 -5.27 -3.83 -22.35
C VAL A 86 -5.60 -5.30 -22.44
N THR A 87 -5.78 -5.95 -21.30
CA THR A 87 -6.18 -7.36 -21.21
C THR A 87 -7.38 -7.51 -20.29
N GLN A 88 -7.96 -8.70 -20.21
CA GLN A 88 -9.01 -9.00 -19.24
C GLN A 88 -8.79 -10.36 -18.57
N PHE A 89 -9.30 -10.48 -17.34
CA PHE A 89 -9.25 -11.70 -16.54
C PHE A 89 -10.58 -11.94 -15.80
N PHE A 90 -10.73 -13.15 -15.27
CA PHE A 90 -12.00 -13.66 -14.74
C PHE A 90 -11.84 -14.22 -13.32
N MET A 91 -12.52 -13.59 -12.34
CA MET A 91 -12.44 -13.96 -10.91
C MET A 91 -13.38 -15.10 -10.48
N GLY A 92 -14.19 -15.64 -11.39
CA GLY A 92 -15.09 -16.76 -11.13
C GLY A 92 -16.52 -16.52 -11.61
N PRO A 93 -17.48 -17.36 -11.16
CA PRO A 93 -18.82 -17.35 -11.71
C PRO A 93 -19.58 -16.08 -11.34
N PHE A 94 -20.41 -15.59 -12.25
CA PHE A 94 -21.26 -14.40 -12.10
C PHE A 94 -20.53 -13.05 -11.98
N TYR A 95 -19.20 -13.05 -11.95
CA TYR A 95 -18.41 -11.85 -12.07
C TYR A 95 -18.40 -11.35 -13.53
N LYS A 96 -18.50 -10.03 -13.70
CA LYS A 96 -18.13 -9.40 -14.97
C LYS A 96 -16.62 -9.54 -15.18
N PRO A 97 -16.15 -9.67 -16.44
CA PRO A 97 -14.72 -9.58 -16.72
C PRO A 97 -14.12 -8.30 -16.15
N MET A 98 -12.91 -8.41 -15.65
CA MET A 98 -12.13 -7.26 -15.18
C MET A 98 -11.10 -6.89 -16.23
N VAL A 99 -11.00 -5.61 -16.53
CA VAL A 99 -10.06 -5.08 -17.52
C VAL A 99 -8.80 -4.64 -16.80
N VAL A 100 -7.65 -5.02 -17.33
CA VAL A 100 -6.32 -4.64 -16.85
C VAL A 100 -5.74 -3.67 -17.86
N LEU A 101 -5.31 -2.51 -17.36
CA LEU A 101 -4.63 -1.47 -18.13
C LEU A 101 -3.16 -1.40 -17.69
N ALA A 102 -2.28 -1.82 -18.59
CA ALA A 102 -0.82 -1.92 -18.40
C ALA A 102 -0.04 -0.82 -19.15
N ASP A 103 -0.66 0.35 -19.36
CA ASP A 103 -0.01 1.52 -19.95
C ASP A 103 -0.15 2.72 -19.01
N TRP A 104 0.97 3.23 -18.51
CA TRP A 104 0.99 4.32 -17.53
C TRP A 104 0.33 5.59 -18.08
N ARG A 105 0.61 5.98 -19.32
CA ARG A 105 0.12 7.24 -19.91
C ARG A 105 -1.40 7.25 -19.96
N GLU A 106 -2.00 6.19 -20.48
CA GLU A 106 -3.46 6.05 -20.55
C GLU A 106 -4.08 5.88 -19.17
N ALA A 107 -3.44 5.15 -18.26
CA ALA A 107 -3.89 5.03 -16.88
C ALA A 107 -3.90 6.37 -16.14
N GLN A 108 -2.83 7.16 -16.29
CA GLN A 108 -2.73 8.47 -15.67
C GLN A 108 -3.81 9.41 -16.23
N ASP A 109 -4.01 9.43 -17.54
CA ASP A 109 -5.09 10.22 -18.16
C ASP A 109 -6.48 9.79 -17.68
N LEU A 110 -6.74 8.48 -17.64
CA LEU A 110 -8.00 7.90 -17.17
C LEU A 110 -8.30 8.35 -15.73
N LEU A 111 -7.34 8.18 -14.83
CA LEU A 111 -7.47 8.46 -13.40
C LEU A 111 -7.52 9.96 -13.09
N LEU A 112 -6.86 10.79 -13.88
CA LEU A 112 -6.79 12.24 -13.66
C LEU A 112 -7.94 12.97 -14.38
N ARG A 113 -7.96 12.88 -15.71
CA ARG A 113 -8.76 13.75 -16.60
C ARG A 113 -10.14 13.18 -16.91
N ARG A 114 -10.25 11.85 -17.00
CA ARG A 114 -11.54 11.14 -17.21
C ARG A 114 -12.17 10.63 -15.91
N SER A 115 -11.70 11.12 -14.77
CA SER A 115 -12.06 10.68 -13.42
C SER A 115 -13.55 10.80 -13.05
N LYS A 116 -14.31 11.66 -13.75
CA LYS A 116 -15.77 11.82 -13.59
C LYS A 116 -16.56 10.56 -13.96
N ASN A 117 -16.02 9.76 -14.88
CA ASN A 117 -16.66 8.53 -15.35
C ASN A 117 -16.16 7.29 -14.60
N LEU A 118 -15.54 7.48 -13.43
CA LEU A 118 -14.97 6.42 -12.63
C LEU A 118 -15.49 6.50 -11.20
N GLU A 119 -15.63 5.35 -10.55
CA GLU A 119 -15.87 5.21 -9.13
C GLU A 119 -14.98 4.14 -8.49
N ARG A 120 -14.96 4.05 -7.14
CA ARG A 120 -14.27 2.95 -6.45
C ARG A 120 -14.98 1.61 -6.65
N GLY A 121 -16.31 1.65 -6.66
CA GLY A 121 -17.16 0.50 -6.97
C GLY A 121 -17.41 -0.45 -5.79
N THR A 122 -18.37 -1.34 -5.98
CA THR A 122 -18.89 -2.24 -4.95
C THR A 122 -17.85 -3.20 -4.39
N ILE A 123 -16.92 -3.69 -5.22
CA ILE A 123 -15.88 -4.62 -4.78
C ILE A 123 -14.96 -3.95 -3.75
N ASN A 124 -14.41 -2.78 -4.08
CA ASN A 124 -13.63 -1.97 -3.14
C ASN A 124 -14.43 -1.71 -1.85
N ASN A 125 -15.67 -1.25 -1.99
CA ASN A 125 -16.47 -0.91 -0.81
C ASN A 125 -16.73 -2.13 0.06
N SER A 126 -16.91 -3.32 -0.51
CA SER A 126 -17.09 -4.56 0.25
C SER A 126 -15.85 -5.06 1.00
N ILE A 127 -14.66 -4.67 0.55
CA ILE A 127 -13.37 -4.97 1.20
C ILE A 127 -13.16 -4.05 2.41
N TRP A 128 -13.54 -2.77 2.28
CA TRP A 128 -13.24 -1.76 3.31
C TRP A 128 -14.39 -1.49 4.28
N SER A 129 -15.64 -1.59 3.85
CA SER A 129 -16.81 -1.22 4.67
C SER A 129 -16.95 -2.04 5.96
N PRO A 130 -16.52 -3.31 6.06
CA PRO A 130 -16.62 -4.03 7.33
C PRO A 130 -15.68 -3.49 8.42
N VAL A 131 -14.58 -2.84 8.03
CA VAL A 131 -13.56 -2.32 8.95
C VAL A 131 -13.75 -0.83 9.26
N ALA A 132 -14.11 -0.05 8.25
CA ALA A 132 -14.30 1.40 8.34
C ALA A 132 -15.45 1.89 7.42
N PRO A 133 -16.73 1.61 7.76
CA PRO A 133 -17.90 1.90 6.92
C PRO A 133 -18.15 3.40 6.62
N GLU A 134 -17.68 4.31 7.47
CA GLU A 134 -17.82 5.76 7.28
C GLU A 134 -16.53 6.42 6.77
N HIS A 135 -15.49 5.63 6.45
CA HIS A 135 -14.26 6.13 5.86
C HIS A 135 -14.39 6.42 4.36
N PHE A 136 -13.76 7.48 3.83
CA PHE A 136 -13.90 7.82 2.39
C PHE A 136 -13.29 6.77 1.45
N ILE A 137 -12.50 5.82 1.98
CA ILE A 137 -11.97 4.68 1.21
C ILE A 137 -13.05 3.63 0.90
N SER A 138 -14.09 3.52 1.72
CA SER A 138 -15.14 2.48 1.62
C SER A 138 -16.40 2.93 0.88
N MET A 139 -16.33 4.08 0.21
CA MET A 139 -17.47 4.72 -0.45
C MET A 139 -17.10 5.27 -1.83
N ASN A 140 -18.12 5.39 -2.69
CA ASN A 140 -18.01 6.08 -3.96
C ASN A 140 -17.94 7.60 -3.75
N SER A 141 -17.38 8.32 -4.70
CA SER A 141 -17.37 9.79 -4.70
C SER A 141 -18.76 10.39 -4.88
N SER A 142 -19.68 9.65 -5.50
CA SER A 142 -21.10 9.97 -5.57
C SER A 142 -21.87 9.77 -4.25
N ASP A 143 -21.28 9.14 -3.23
CA ASP A 143 -21.93 8.95 -1.93
C ASP A 143 -22.14 10.32 -1.24
N PRO A 144 -23.36 10.66 -0.76
CA PRO A 144 -23.62 11.93 -0.08
C PRO A 144 -22.68 12.19 1.12
N ARG A 145 -22.19 11.14 1.77
CA ARG A 145 -21.30 11.23 2.93
C ARG A 145 -19.85 11.56 2.55
N TYR A 146 -19.45 11.33 1.29
CA TYR A 146 -18.06 11.42 0.83
C TYR A 146 -17.40 12.77 1.13
N LYS A 147 -18.10 13.86 0.85
CA LYS A 147 -17.59 15.21 1.07
C LYS A 147 -17.37 15.49 2.57
N SER A 148 -18.33 15.12 3.40
CA SER A 148 -18.27 15.30 4.87
C SER A 148 -17.18 14.43 5.50
N ALA A 149 -17.06 13.19 5.05
CA ALA A 149 -16.01 12.26 5.47
C ALA A 149 -14.61 12.84 5.20
N ARG A 150 -14.35 13.33 3.98
CA ARG A 150 -13.06 13.94 3.62
C ARG A 150 -12.79 15.26 4.31
N ASP A 151 -13.84 16.05 4.59
CA ASP A 151 -13.65 17.39 5.16
C ASP A 151 -13.12 17.34 6.60
N LEU A 152 -13.47 16.30 7.37
CA LEU A 152 -13.06 16.17 8.78
C LEU A 152 -11.54 16.16 8.96
N GLY A 153 -10.83 15.41 8.11
CA GLY A 153 -9.37 15.29 8.14
C GLY A 153 -8.65 16.23 7.19
N ARG A 154 -9.34 17.06 6.40
CA ARG A 154 -8.75 17.76 5.24
C ARG A 154 -7.44 18.49 5.54
N ASP A 155 -7.33 19.10 6.72
CA ASP A 155 -6.21 19.96 7.07
C ASP A 155 -4.99 19.17 7.58
N LEU A 156 -5.12 17.86 7.83
CA LEU A 156 -4.02 16.97 8.24
C LEU A 156 -2.93 16.85 7.17
N MET A 157 -3.24 17.14 5.90
CA MET A 157 -2.29 17.09 4.78
C MET A 157 -1.80 18.48 4.35
N THR A 158 -2.07 19.51 5.16
CA THR A 158 -1.55 20.86 4.92
C THR A 158 -0.08 20.95 5.31
N PRO A 159 0.73 21.75 4.61
CA PRO A 159 2.13 21.96 5.00
C PRO A 159 2.29 22.45 6.45
N THR A 160 1.35 23.27 6.93
CA THR A 160 1.36 23.74 8.33
C THR A 160 1.29 22.57 9.30
N PHE A 161 0.24 21.74 9.22
CA PHE A 161 0.09 20.59 10.13
C PHE A 161 1.26 19.61 10.00
N LEU A 162 1.65 19.29 8.76
CA LEU A 162 2.73 18.33 8.52
C LEU A 162 4.06 18.82 9.10
N ASN A 163 4.41 20.09 8.93
CA ASN A 163 5.70 20.63 9.37
C ASN A 163 5.73 20.91 10.88
N THR A 164 4.62 21.36 11.48
CA THR A 164 4.60 21.75 12.90
C THR A 164 4.18 20.63 13.84
N VAL A 165 3.45 19.63 13.34
CA VAL A 165 2.90 18.53 14.15
C VAL A 165 3.53 17.20 13.77
N SER A 166 3.45 16.79 12.49
CA SER A 166 3.90 15.46 12.10
C SER A 166 5.42 15.33 12.03
N ALA A 167 6.13 16.32 11.48
CA ALA A 167 7.57 16.24 11.27
C ALA A 167 8.39 16.12 12.57
N PRO A 168 8.08 16.87 13.65
CA PRO A 168 8.78 16.69 14.93
C PRO A 168 8.60 15.29 15.51
N GLU A 169 7.37 14.75 15.47
CA GLU A 169 7.08 13.38 15.94
C GLU A 169 7.80 12.32 15.09
N ILE A 170 7.79 12.45 13.76
CA ILE A 170 8.55 11.55 12.86
C ILE A 170 10.03 11.57 13.24
N TYR A 171 10.61 12.76 13.41
CA TYR A 171 12.02 12.92 13.76
C TYR A 171 12.35 12.29 15.12
N ASP A 172 11.51 12.55 16.13
CA ASP A 172 11.67 12.00 17.49
C ASP A 172 11.63 10.47 17.49
N LYS A 173 10.59 9.87 16.91
CA LYS A 173 10.47 8.40 16.86
C LYS A 173 11.58 7.77 16.03
N THR A 174 12.02 8.41 14.95
CA THR A 174 13.16 7.94 14.15
C THR A 174 14.48 8.03 14.94
N SER A 175 14.65 9.06 15.77
CA SER A 175 15.85 9.22 16.61
C SER A 175 15.94 8.10 17.65
N LYS A 176 14.82 7.73 18.29
CA LYS A 176 14.74 6.58 19.20
C LYS A 176 14.99 5.26 18.49
N PHE A 177 14.54 5.14 17.26
CA PHE A 177 14.83 3.98 16.42
C PHE A 177 16.31 3.86 16.06
N ILE A 178 16.99 4.98 15.81
CA ILE A 178 18.44 5.01 15.65
C ILE A 178 19.12 4.48 16.92
N GLU A 179 18.67 4.83 18.13
CA GLU A 179 19.24 4.27 19.36
C GLU A 179 19.06 2.74 19.44
N LEU A 180 17.90 2.23 19.03
CA LEU A 180 17.64 0.79 18.96
C LEU A 180 18.62 0.10 17.99
N TRP A 181 18.77 0.65 16.79
CA TRP A 181 19.64 0.07 15.76
C TRP A 181 21.12 0.25 16.04
N ASP A 182 21.53 1.33 16.69
CA ASP A 182 22.89 1.50 17.18
C ASP A 182 23.25 0.43 18.21
N PHE A 183 22.36 0.20 19.18
CA PHE A 183 22.53 -0.88 20.14
C PHE A 183 22.63 -2.25 19.44
N LYS A 184 21.70 -2.56 18.52
CA LYS A 184 21.71 -3.83 17.77
C LYS A 184 22.97 -3.97 16.92
N ALA A 185 23.42 -2.92 16.23
CA ALA A 185 24.62 -2.95 15.41
C ALA A 185 25.90 -3.22 16.23
N ARG A 186 26.03 -2.58 17.41
CA ARG A 186 27.14 -2.81 18.34
C ARG A 186 27.16 -4.24 18.87
N VAL A 187 26.01 -4.73 19.34
CA VAL A 187 25.87 -6.10 19.87
C VAL A 187 26.08 -7.17 18.79
N ALA A 188 25.64 -6.90 17.57
CA ALA A 188 25.81 -7.82 16.45
C ALA A 188 27.26 -7.88 15.93
N GLU A 189 28.13 -6.92 16.27
CA GLU A 189 29.54 -6.84 15.86
C GLU A 189 29.72 -7.05 14.34
N GLY A 190 28.91 -6.35 13.53
CA GLY A 190 28.96 -6.43 12.08
C GLY A 190 28.27 -7.65 11.47
N ARG A 191 27.51 -8.43 12.24
CA ARG A 191 26.67 -9.51 11.71
C ARG A 191 25.32 -9.00 11.20
N PRO A 192 24.70 -9.65 10.19
CA PRO A 192 23.34 -9.34 9.78
C PRO A 192 22.32 -9.56 10.92
N PHE A 193 21.21 -8.82 10.93
CA PHE A 193 20.07 -9.07 11.80
C PHE A 193 18.74 -8.71 11.13
N GLU A 194 17.63 -9.26 11.65
CA GLU A 194 16.27 -9.01 11.14
C GLU A 194 15.81 -7.58 11.48
N ALA A 195 15.25 -6.89 10.46
CA ALA A 195 14.81 -5.51 10.50
C ALA A 195 13.30 -5.28 10.27
N ALA A 196 12.53 -6.22 9.70
CA ALA A 196 11.11 -6.01 9.42
C ALA A 196 10.32 -5.66 10.68
N GLU A 197 10.47 -6.39 11.78
CA GLU A 197 9.64 -6.12 12.96
C GLU A 197 10.05 -4.81 13.65
N ASP A 198 11.34 -4.47 13.66
CA ASP A 198 11.79 -3.16 14.14
C ASP A 198 11.16 -2.03 13.32
N LEU A 199 11.15 -2.15 11.98
CA LEU A 199 10.51 -1.16 11.09
C LEU A 199 8.99 -1.12 11.26
N ASN A 200 8.37 -2.24 11.61
CA ASN A 200 6.96 -2.32 11.96
C ASN A 200 6.67 -1.51 13.24
N PHE A 201 7.56 -1.58 14.25
CA PHE A 201 7.47 -0.76 15.46
C PHE A 201 7.67 0.72 15.17
N LEU A 202 8.69 1.08 14.37
CA LEU A 202 8.94 2.46 13.98
C LEU A 202 7.72 3.11 13.31
N THR A 203 7.18 2.47 12.29
CA THR A 203 6.06 3.02 11.51
C THR A 203 4.78 3.10 12.32
N ASN A 204 4.56 2.14 13.23
CA ASN A 204 3.46 2.19 14.20
C ASN A 204 3.64 3.34 15.20
N ASP A 205 4.84 3.52 15.74
CA ASP A 205 5.13 4.61 16.67
C ASP A 205 4.96 5.98 16.01
N ILE A 206 5.47 6.16 14.78
CA ILE A 206 5.32 7.40 14.00
C ILE A 206 3.84 7.74 13.80
N ILE A 207 3.06 6.80 13.27
CA ILE A 207 1.67 7.10 12.91
C ILE A 207 0.78 7.24 14.13
N LEU A 208 1.01 6.50 15.22
CA LEU A 208 0.29 6.67 16.48
C LEU A 208 0.69 7.98 17.18
N ALA A 209 1.95 8.40 17.09
CA ALA A 209 2.38 9.71 17.56
C ALA A 209 1.65 10.83 16.80
N ALA A 210 1.70 10.80 15.47
CA ALA A 210 1.03 11.78 14.62
C ALA A 210 -0.51 11.75 14.78
N ALA A 211 -1.11 10.58 15.01
CA ALA A 211 -2.56 10.43 15.12
C ALA A 211 -3.11 10.75 16.51
N LEU A 212 -2.48 10.20 17.56
CA LEU A 212 -3.02 10.14 18.92
C LEU A 212 -2.15 10.83 19.97
N GLY A 213 -0.92 11.26 19.63
CA GLY A 213 0.04 11.80 20.59
C GLY A 213 0.63 10.70 21.49
N LEU A 214 1.16 9.64 20.88
CA LEU A 214 1.81 8.52 21.57
C LEU A 214 2.96 8.98 22.48
N ASP A 215 2.81 8.69 23.77
CA ASP A 215 3.86 8.86 24.77
C ASP A 215 5.00 7.84 24.57
N ASP A 216 6.23 8.24 24.90
CA ASP A 216 7.43 7.42 24.71
C ASP A 216 7.42 6.14 25.54
N SER A 217 6.79 6.14 26.72
CA SER A 217 6.64 4.92 27.52
C SER A 217 5.81 3.85 26.80
N LEU A 218 4.97 4.26 25.84
CA LEU A 218 4.10 3.39 25.05
C LEU A 218 4.68 3.07 23.67
N SER A 219 5.85 3.61 23.31
CA SER A 219 6.54 3.31 22.05
C SER A 219 7.02 1.86 22.03
N ASP A 220 6.66 1.14 20.97
CA ASP A 220 7.11 -0.22 20.72
C ASP A 220 8.63 -0.28 20.53
N THR A 221 9.19 0.72 19.84
CA THR A 221 10.64 0.87 19.63
C THR A 221 11.40 1.04 20.95
N THR A 222 10.94 1.97 21.81
CA THR A 222 11.57 2.23 23.11
C THR A 222 11.46 1.04 24.04
N GLN A 223 10.31 0.36 24.07
CA GLN A 223 10.13 -0.86 24.85
C GLN A 223 11.03 -1.99 24.36
N GLN A 224 11.16 -2.19 23.04
CA GLN A 224 12.09 -3.17 22.45
C GLN A 224 13.53 -2.89 22.89
N LEU A 225 14.00 -1.64 22.82
CA LEU A 225 15.34 -1.27 23.28
C LEU A 225 15.55 -1.54 24.77
N ALA A 226 14.60 -1.14 25.62
CA ALA A 226 14.67 -1.39 27.06
C ALA A 226 14.73 -2.90 27.37
N GLY A 227 13.90 -3.70 26.68
CA GLY A 227 13.87 -5.16 26.82
C GLY A 227 15.15 -5.84 26.35
N LEU A 228 15.79 -5.33 25.29
CA LEU A 228 17.09 -5.81 24.83
C LEU A 228 18.22 -5.46 25.81
N ARG A 229 18.25 -4.23 26.33
CA ARG A 229 19.24 -3.80 27.34
C ARG A 229 19.15 -4.59 28.64
N ALA A 230 17.94 -5.01 29.03
CA ALA A 230 17.72 -5.79 30.25
C ALA A 230 18.15 -7.27 30.14
N LYS A 231 18.37 -7.79 28.92
CA LYS A 231 18.73 -9.20 28.70
C LYS A 231 20.22 -9.35 28.46
N ALA A 232 20.82 -10.40 29.05
CA ALA A 232 22.17 -10.80 28.69
C ALA A 232 22.19 -11.29 27.23
N MET A 233 22.87 -10.54 26.36
CA MET A 233 23.00 -10.91 24.95
C MET A 233 24.02 -12.04 24.80
N PRO A 234 23.78 -13.01 23.89
CA PRO A 234 24.72 -14.09 23.65
C PRO A 234 26.06 -13.50 23.17
N LYS A 235 27.16 -13.95 23.79
CA LYS A 235 28.50 -13.57 23.31
C LYS A 235 28.70 -14.18 21.90
N PRO A 236 29.04 -13.37 20.89
CA PRO A 236 29.15 -13.86 19.53
C PRO A 236 30.33 -14.86 19.41
N PRO A 237 30.18 -15.99 18.69
CA PRO A 237 31.34 -16.69 18.15
C PRO A 237 32.01 -15.80 17.10
N CYS A 238 33.35 -15.82 17.03
CA CYS A 238 34.14 -15.02 16.08
C CYS A 238 33.68 -15.22 14.63
N SER A 239 33.52 -14.11 13.91
CA SER A 239 33.33 -13.98 12.45
C SER A 239 32.35 -14.97 11.80
N SER A 240 31.06 -14.66 11.83
CA SER A 240 30.05 -15.43 11.10
C SER A 240 29.12 -14.51 10.30
N ASP A 241 28.91 -14.82 9.02
CA ASP A 241 27.87 -14.20 8.19
C ASP A 241 26.45 -14.62 8.58
N ALA A 242 26.29 -15.45 9.61
CA ALA A 242 24.98 -15.85 10.12
C ALA A 242 24.26 -14.71 10.85
N CYS A 243 22.94 -14.67 10.67
CA CYS A 243 22.05 -13.70 11.33
C CYS A 243 22.20 -13.74 12.85
N PHE A 244 22.32 -12.58 13.48
CA PHE A 244 22.30 -12.43 14.92
C PHE A 244 20.86 -12.60 15.45
N PRO A 245 20.61 -13.52 16.41
CA PRO A 245 19.27 -13.85 16.85
C PRO A 245 18.79 -12.93 17.98
N PHE A 246 18.43 -11.68 17.66
CA PHE A 246 17.81 -10.79 18.64
C PHE A 246 16.43 -11.32 19.07
N PRO A 247 16.11 -11.31 20.39
CA PRO A 247 14.75 -11.62 20.82
C PRO A 247 13.81 -10.48 20.40
N VAL A 248 12.72 -10.84 19.75
CA VAL A 248 11.65 -9.90 19.36
C VAL A 248 10.64 -9.83 20.49
N MET A 249 10.38 -8.63 21.02
CA MET A 249 9.32 -8.42 22.01
C MET A 249 7.95 -8.40 21.32
N GLN A 250 6.90 -8.68 22.10
CA GLN A 250 5.55 -8.55 21.62
C GLN A 250 5.18 -7.07 21.49
N GLY A 251 4.72 -6.66 20.31
CA GLY A 251 4.26 -5.28 20.08
C GLY A 251 2.98 -4.93 20.85
N SER A 252 2.68 -3.64 20.90
CA SER A 252 1.57 -3.02 21.60
C SER A 252 0.20 -3.57 21.18
N GLU A 253 -0.81 -3.39 22.06
CA GLU A 253 -2.20 -3.71 21.73
C GLU A 253 -2.70 -2.92 20.50
N ALA A 254 -2.21 -1.69 20.31
CA ALA A 254 -2.53 -0.87 19.15
C ALA A 254 -1.97 -1.46 17.84
N LEU A 255 -0.69 -1.84 17.83
CA LEU A 255 -0.07 -2.50 16.68
C LEU A 255 -0.76 -3.81 16.34
N TRP A 256 -0.99 -4.65 17.35
CA TRP A 256 -1.70 -5.92 17.18
C TRP A 256 -3.13 -5.73 16.62
N THR A 257 -3.84 -4.70 17.09
CA THR A 257 -5.18 -4.35 16.62
C THR A 257 -5.16 -3.92 15.16
N SER A 258 -4.23 -3.01 14.80
CA SER A 258 -4.05 -2.56 13.41
C SER A 258 -3.77 -3.75 12.49
N LYS A 259 -2.77 -4.57 12.82
CA LYS A 259 -2.38 -5.75 12.04
C LYS A 259 -3.53 -6.72 11.85
N THR A 260 -4.25 -7.06 12.92
CA THR A 260 -5.37 -8.01 12.85
C THR A 260 -6.48 -7.53 11.91
N LEU A 261 -6.82 -6.24 11.95
CA LEU A 261 -7.86 -5.67 11.11
C LEU A 261 -7.41 -5.51 9.65
N THR A 262 -6.16 -5.07 9.41
CA THR A 262 -5.59 -4.94 8.06
C THR A 262 -5.40 -6.28 7.37
N GLU A 263 -4.99 -7.32 8.12
CA GLU A 263 -4.92 -8.67 7.59
C GLU A 263 -6.29 -9.17 7.12
N GLY A 264 -7.35 -8.84 7.87
CA GLY A 264 -8.73 -9.10 7.45
C GLY A 264 -9.09 -8.41 6.13
N VAL A 265 -8.71 -7.15 5.96
CA VAL A 265 -8.92 -6.41 4.69
C VAL A 265 -8.17 -7.09 3.54
N GLY A 266 -6.88 -7.35 3.70
CA GLY A 266 -6.04 -7.96 2.66
C GLY A 266 -6.51 -9.35 2.25
N ARG A 267 -6.84 -10.21 3.22
CA ARG A 267 -7.38 -11.55 2.93
C ARG A 267 -8.73 -11.47 2.24
N SER A 268 -9.60 -10.53 2.60
CA SER A 268 -10.92 -10.38 1.97
C SER A 268 -10.82 -10.06 0.47
N ALA A 269 -9.79 -9.30 0.07
CA ALA A 269 -9.59 -8.85 -1.30
C ALA A 269 -9.29 -10.01 -2.27
N THR A 270 -8.77 -11.13 -1.76
CA THR A 270 -8.49 -12.33 -2.55
C THR A 270 -9.63 -13.35 -2.54
N GLN A 271 -10.72 -13.09 -1.79
CA GLN A 271 -11.84 -14.02 -1.70
C GLN A 271 -12.89 -13.80 -2.80
N PRO A 272 -13.58 -14.87 -3.24
CA PRO A 272 -14.72 -14.75 -4.17
C PRO A 272 -15.90 -13.93 -3.63
N SER A 273 -15.98 -13.68 -2.32
CA SER A 273 -16.96 -12.77 -1.72
C SER A 273 -16.37 -12.12 -0.47
N PRO A 274 -15.87 -10.87 -0.58
CA PRO A 274 -15.32 -10.15 0.57
C PRO A 274 -16.32 -10.03 1.72
N ARG A 275 -17.61 -9.81 1.42
CA ARG A 275 -18.67 -9.70 2.43
C ARG A 275 -18.84 -10.98 3.25
N LEU A 276 -18.91 -12.14 2.58
CA LEU A 276 -19.06 -13.42 3.29
C LEU A 276 -17.80 -13.75 4.08
N TYR A 277 -16.62 -13.47 3.53
CA TYR A 277 -15.37 -13.63 4.26
C TYR A 277 -15.37 -12.80 5.54
N HIS A 278 -15.69 -11.51 5.46
CA HIS A 278 -15.77 -10.66 6.64
C HIS A 278 -16.81 -11.12 7.64
N PHE A 279 -17.97 -11.60 7.17
CA PHE A 279 -18.99 -12.17 8.06
C PHE A 279 -18.40 -13.27 8.93
N PHE A 280 -17.75 -14.29 8.35
CA PHE A 280 -17.14 -15.37 9.11
C PHE A 280 -15.91 -14.94 9.92
N ASN A 281 -15.04 -14.13 9.32
CA ASN A 281 -13.83 -13.62 9.98
C ASN A 281 -14.17 -12.82 11.24
N ASN A 282 -15.24 -12.00 11.18
CA ASN A 282 -15.72 -11.20 12.31
C ASN A 282 -16.39 -12.03 13.42
N LEU A 283 -16.68 -13.32 13.20
CA LEU A 283 -17.12 -14.23 14.25
C LEU A 283 -15.96 -14.74 15.12
N THR A 284 -14.71 -14.64 14.64
CA THR A 284 -13.55 -15.15 15.38
C THR A 284 -13.28 -14.32 16.66
N PRO A 285 -12.86 -14.95 17.77
CA PRO A 285 -12.58 -14.23 19.02
C PRO A 285 -11.48 -13.16 18.87
N GLN A 286 -10.46 -13.44 18.05
CA GLN A 286 -9.34 -12.53 17.79
C GLN A 286 -9.83 -11.23 17.13
N VAL A 287 -10.63 -11.34 16.07
CA VAL A 287 -11.15 -10.18 15.34
C VAL A 287 -12.14 -9.39 16.20
N ARG A 288 -13.00 -10.06 16.96
CA ARG A 288 -13.90 -9.39 17.92
C ARG A 288 -13.12 -8.63 19.00
N LYS A 289 -12.03 -9.19 19.51
CA LYS A 289 -11.13 -8.51 20.46
C LYS A 289 -10.47 -7.28 19.80
N ALA A 290 -10.02 -7.40 18.55
CA ALA A 290 -9.44 -6.28 17.82
C ALA A 290 -10.44 -5.13 17.60
N TYR A 291 -11.71 -5.41 17.24
CA TYR A 291 -12.73 -4.35 17.14
C TYR A 291 -13.00 -3.65 18.47
N LYS A 292 -13.05 -4.40 19.59
CA LYS A 292 -13.20 -3.81 20.93
C LYS A 292 -12.00 -2.95 21.31
N ALA A 293 -10.79 -3.41 21.03
CA ALA A 293 -9.57 -2.66 21.27
C ALA A 293 -9.53 -1.38 20.42
N LYS A 294 -9.87 -1.46 19.12
CA LYS A 294 -10.01 -0.30 18.22
C LYS A 294 -10.94 0.75 18.83
N ASP A 295 -12.16 0.35 19.18
CA ASP A 295 -13.16 1.26 19.74
C ASP A 295 -12.68 1.90 21.05
N LYS A 296 -12.09 1.12 21.96
CA LYS A 296 -11.54 1.61 23.22
C LYS A 296 -10.42 2.64 23.01
N ILE A 297 -9.45 2.34 22.15
CA ILE A 297 -8.30 3.22 21.85
C ILE A 297 -8.80 4.55 21.29
N LEU A 298 -9.65 4.50 20.26
CA LEU A 298 -10.15 5.71 19.60
C LEU A 298 -11.01 6.56 20.53
N ARG A 299 -11.94 5.96 21.29
CA ARG A 299 -12.75 6.70 22.26
C ARG A 299 -11.91 7.38 23.32
N THR A 300 -10.90 6.69 23.84
CA THR A 300 -10.02 7.25 24.87
C THR A 300 -9.28 8.47 24.32
N ALA A 301 -8.73 8.36 23.11
CA ALA A 301 -8.02 9.47 22.46
C ALA A 301 -8.94 10.66 22.16
N ILE A 302 -10.13 10.40 21.60
CA ILE A 302 -11.13 11.44 21.27
C ILE A 302 -11.61 12.16 22.54
N ASN A 303 -11.95 11.42 23.60
CA ASN A 303 -12.41 12.02 24.86
C ASN A 303 -11.29 12.83 25.52
N GLY A 304 -10.05 12.35 25.47
CA GLY A 304 -8.88 13.09 25.95
C GLY A 304 -8.64 14.39 25.18
N ALA A 305 -8.78 14.36 23.85
CA ALA A 305 -8.69 15.55 23.00
C ALA A 305 -9.83 16.55 23.29
N ALA A 306 -11.05 16.07 23.47
CA ALA A 306 -12.21 16.91 23.82
C ALA A 306 -11.98 17.69 25.12
N GLN A 307 -11.49 17.01 26.15
CA GLN A 307 -11.17 17.64 27.44
C GLN A 307 -10.08 18.72 27.32
N ARG A 308 -9.06 18.51 26.48
CA ARG A 308 -8.03 19.54 26.23
C ARG A 308 -8.60 20.76 25.52
N VAL A 309 -9.45 20.54 24.51
CA VAL A 309 -10.11 21.64 23.79
C VAL A 309 -11.04 22.44 24.70
N GLU A 310 -11.80 21.78 25.58
CA GLU A 310 -12.67 22.45 26.56
C GLU A 310 -11.88 23.32 27.55
N LYS A 311 -10.69 22.88 27.97
CA LYS A 311 -9.79 23.64 28.85
C LYS A 311 -9.10 24.84 28.18
N GLY A 312 -9.32 25.05 26.89
CA GLY A 312 -8.67 26.12 26.13
C GLY A 312 -7.20 25.85 25.82
N GLU A 313 -6.75 24.59 25.92
CA GLU A 313 -5.40 24.17 25.49
C GLU A 313 -5.35 24.06 23.96
N ILE A 314 -5.50 25.20 23.25
CA ILE A 314 -5.55 25.28 21.78
C ILE A 314 -4.13 25.21 21.18
N ASN A 315 -3.38 24.15 21.49
CA ASN A 315 -2.21 23.81 20.68
C ASN A 315 -2.44 22.43 20.10
N VAL A 316 -2.70 22.35 18.80
CA VAL A 316 -2.94 21.09 18.09
C VAL A 316 -1.66 20.26 18.12
N ARG A 317 -1.68 19.12 18.82
CA ARG A 317 -0.48 18.28 19.02
C ARG A 317 -0.47 17.04 18.13
N ASN A 318 -1.61 16.67 17.56
CA ASN A 318 -1.79 15.45 16.78
C ASN A 318 -3.09 15.53 15.97
N ALA A 319 -3.38 14.49 15.18
CA ALA A 319 -4.54 14.47 14.30
C ALA A 319 -5.87 14.48 15.06
N VAL A 320 -5.97 13.74 16.17
CA VAL A 320 -7.22 13.69 16.96
C VAL A 320 -7.57 15.05 17.56
N ASP A 321 -6.58 15.82 18.04
CA ASP A 321 -6.78 17.18 18.54
C ASP A 321 -7.35 18.09 17.44
N LEU A 322 -6.79 18.01 16.22
CA LEU A 322 -7.27 18.81 15.09
C LEU A 322 -8.70 18.43 14.69
N MET A 323 -8.98 17.13 14.55
CA MET A 323 -10.27 16.63 14.12
C MET A 323 -11.38 16.96 15.13
N VAL A 324 -11.10 16.81 16.43
CA VAL A 324 -12.02 17.16 17.51
C VAL A 324 -12.27 18.67 17.55
N SER A 325 -11.21 19.48 17.48
CA SER A 325 -11.33 20.94 17.42
C SER A 325 -12.18 21.41 16.24
N ARG A 326 -11.99 20.78 15.07
CA ARG A 326 -12.76 21.06 13.86
C ARG A 326 -14.24 20.72 14.04
N GLU A 327 -14.55 19.55 14.60
CA GLU A 327 -15.92 19.12 14.84
C GLU A 327 -16.65 20.05 15.81
N ILE A 328 -16.00 20.43 16.91
CA ILE A 328 -16.53 21.40 17.89
C ILE A 328 -16.81 22.74 17.23
N THR A 329 -15.86 23.23 16.43
CA THR A 329 -16.00 24.51 15.72
C THR A 329 -17.13 24.48 14.69
N ALA A 330 -17.24 23.40 13.92
CA ALA A 330 -18.28 23.20 12.93
C ALA A 330 -19.67 23.12 13.58
N ALA A 331 -19.80 22.34 14.66
CA ALA A 331 -21.05 22.20 15.42
C ALA A 331 -21.49 23.55 16.02
N ARG A 332 -20.56 24.29 16.64
CA ARG A 332 -20.83 25.64 17.16
C ARG A 332 -21.32 26.58 16.06
N LYS A 333 -20.69 26.57 14.88
CA LYS A 333 -21.11 27.40 13.74
C LYS A 333 -22.49 27.01 13.21
N ALA A 334 -22.85 25.73 13.27
CA ALA A 334 -24.15 25.21 12.86
C ALA A 334 -25.24 25.37 13.93
N GLY A 335 -24.90 25.84 15.14
CA GLY A 335 -25.85 25.87 16.27
C GLY A 335 -26.23 24.48 16.78
N GLN A 336 -25.35 23.49 16.59
CA GLN A 336 -25.56 22.08 16.94
C GLN A 336 -24.57 21.62 18.02
N SER A 337 -24.87 20.51 18.68
CA SER A 337 -23.93 19.82 19.57
C SER A 337 -22.92 19.01 18.76
N PRO A 338 -21.63 18.99 19.16
CA PRO A 338 -20.62 18.22 18.44
C PRO A 338 -20.80 16.71 18.60
N GLU A 339 -20.68 15.96 17.49
CA GLU A 339 -20.79 14.49 17.49
C GLU A 339 -19.41 13.81 17.53
N LEU A 340 -18.74 13.92 18.67
CA LEU A 340 -17.35 13.46 18.83
C LEU A 340 -17.19 11.93 18.76
N ASN A 341 -18.18 11.17 19.22
CA ASN A 341 -18.15 9.71 19.24
C ASN A 341 -18.89 9.08 18.03
N SER A 342 -19.04 9.84 16.95
CA SER A 342 -19.65 9.35 15.70
C SER A 342 -18.76 8.31 15.01
N LEU A 343 -19.38 7.38 14.26
CA LEU A 343 -18.64 6.44 13.41
C LEU A 343 -17.76 7.18 12.39
N ARG A 344 -18.21 8.33 11.88
CA ARG A 344 -17.41 9.19 11.00
C ARG A 344 -16.12 9.61 11.69
N MET A 345 -16.15 10.14 12.92
CA MET A 345 -14.94 10.52 13.66
C MET A 345 -14.00 9.33 13.83
N HIS A 346 -14.53 8.20 14.31
CA HIS A 346 -13.74 6.99 14.56
C HIS A 346 -13.09 6.46 13.29
N ASP A 347 -13.85 6.35 12.20
CA ASP A 347 -13.37 5.74 10.96
C ASP A 347 -12.43 6.65 10.17
N GLN A 348 -12.58 7.98 10.24
CA GLN A 348 -11.58 8.92 9.71
C GLN A 348 -10.25 8.83 10.46
N LEU A 349 -10.29 8.79 11.79
CA LEU A 349 -9.08 8.69 12.60
C LEU A 349 -8.41 7.31 12.41
N PHE A 350 -9.20 6.24 12.37
CA PHE A 350 -8.67 4.91 12.13
C PHE A 350 -8.13 4.73 10.70
N GLY A 351 -8.79 5.31 9.70
CA GLY A 351 -8.32 5.30 8.32
C GLY A 351 -7.00 6.05 8.13
N TYR A 352 -6.77 7.12 8.90
CA TYR A 352 -5.48 7.82 8.98
C TYR A 352 -4.37 6.89 9.50
N ILE A 353 -4.63 6.17 10.60
CA ILE A 353 -3.68 5.20 11.19
C ILE A 353 -3.39 4.04 10.24
N LEU A 354 -4.45 3.39 9.73
CA LEU A 354 -4.33 2.25 8.82
C LEU A 354 -3.58 2.60 7.54
N GLY A 355 -3.90 3.74 6.93
CA GLY A 355 -3.31 4.16 5.67
C GLY A 355 -1.83 4.50 5.79
N GLY A 356 -1.42 5.15 6.89
CA GLY A 356 -0.04 5.59 7.11
C GLY A 356 0.90 4.49 7.62
N GLN A 357 0.40 3.52 8.38
CA GLN A 357 1.28 2.52 9.02
C GLN A 357 1.82 1.50 8.01
N ASP A 358 0.91 0.75 7.38
CA ASP A 358 1.28 -0.50 6.72
C ASP A 358 1.96 -0.27 5.35
N THR A 359 1.61 0.85 4.70
CA THR A 359 2.23 1.30 3.44
C THR A 359 3.65 1.81 3.66
N SER A 360 3.87 2.66 4.67
CA SER A 360 5.23 3.11 5.04
C SER A 360 6.10 1.93 5.45
N HIS A 361 5.58 0.97 6.24
CA HIS A 361 6.33 -0.23 6.60
C HIS A 361 6.80 -1.02 5.36
N SER A 362 5.91 -1.25 4.39
CA SER A 362 6.26 -1.88 3.12
C SER A 362 7.42 -1.14 2.42
N VAL A 363 7.30 0.18 2.23
CA VAL A 363 8.35 0.97 1.56
C VAL A 363 9.67 0.94 2.33
N LEU A 364 9.64 1.10 3.66
CA LEU A 364 10.85 1.10 4.48
C LEU A 364 11.58 -0.25 4.49
N THR A 365 10.85 -1.37 4.41
CA THR A 365 11.50 -2.70 4.31
C THR A 365 12.24 -2.89 2.98
N PHE A 366 11.70 -2.38 1.87
CA PHE A 366 12.43 -2.38 0.60
C PHE A 366 13.58 -1.36 0.59
N LEU A 367 13.37 -0.18 1.17
CA LEU A 367 14.38 0.87 1.30
C LEU A 367 15.68 0.34 1.90
N VAL A 368 15.61 -0.33 3.05
CA VAL A 368 16.82 -0.78 3.77
C VAL A 368 17.56 -1.88 3.01
N LYS A 369 16.83 -2.70 2.25
CA LYS A 369 17.42 -3.67 1.33
C LYS A 369 18.13 -2.98 0.17
N TRP A 370 17.52 -1.96 -0.44
CA TRP A 370 18.19 -1.17 -1.48
C TRP A 370 19.44 -0.48 -0.94
N LEU A 371 19.39 0.12 0.24
CA LEU A 371 20.58 0.72 0.88
C LEU A 371 21.72 -0.29 1.04
N GLY A 372 21.42 -1.52 1.49
CA GLY A 372 22.42 -2.59 1.62
C GLY A 372 22.91 -3.18 0.28
N ALA A 373 22.05 -3.23 -0.75
CA ALA A 373 22.39 -3.81 -2.04
C ALA A 373 23.09 -2.82 -3.01
N ARG A 374 22.87 -1.51 -2.84
CA ARG A 374 23.26 -0.45 -3.79
C ARG A 374 24.25 0.52 -3.13
N GLN A 375 25.49 0.05 -2.97
CA GLN A 375 26.54 0.76 -2.22
C GLN A 375 26.96 2.09 -2.86
N ASN A 376 26.98 2.17 -4.20
CA ASN A 376 27.32 3.40 -4.91
C ASN A 376 26.25 4.46 -4.69
N GLU A 377 24.99 4.07 -4.80
CA GLU A 377 23.82 4.92 -4.64
C GLU A 377 23.68 5.36 -3.18
N GLN A 378 23.94 4.47 -2.22
CA GLN A 378 24.00 4.79 -0.79
C GLN A 378 25.10 5.82 -0.48
N LYS A 379 26.29 5.65 -1.07
CA LYS A 379 27.40 6.59 -0.91
C LYS A 379 27.05 7.95 -1.52
N ALA A 380 26.51 7.97 -2.74
CA ALA A 380 26.07 9.19 -3.41
C ALA A 380 25.00 9.93 -2.58
N LEU A 381 24.02 9.20 -2.04
CA LEU A 381 23.02 9.75 -1.14
C LEU A 381 23.65 10.40 0.10
N ARG A 382 24.56 9.69 0.77
CA ARG A 382 25.27 10.20 1.96
C ARG A 382 26.08 11.45 1.66
N ASP A 383 26.84 11.47 0.57
CA ASP A 383 27.68 12.60 0.18
C ASP A 383 26.81 13.83 -0.13
N ASN A 384 25.70 13.65 -0.85
CA ASN A 384 24.74 14.71 -1.13
C ASN A 384 24.11 15.26 0.16
N LEU A 385 23.68 14.40 1.08
CA LEU A 385 23.09 14.82 2.36
C LEU A 385 24.09 15.63 3.18
N ARG A 386 25.34 15.15 3.32
CA ARG A 386 26.38 15.85 4.09
C ARG A 386 26.76 17.20 3.46
N SER A 387 26.82 17.26 2.13
CA SER A 387 27.10 18.50 1.40
C SER A 387 25.99 19.53 1.58
N MET A 388 24.72 19.13 1.39
CA MET A 388 23.56 20.03 1.46
C MET A 388 23.20 20.44 2.90
N HIS A 389 23.52 19.60 3.89
CA HIS A 389 23.39 19.92 5.32
C HIS A 389 24.75 20.21 5.96
N SER A 390 25.54 21.08 5.33
CA SER A 390 26.91 21.41 5.75
C SER A 390 26.99 21.93 7.19
N THR A 391 26.01 22.71 7.66
CA THR A 391 25.93 23.18 9.05
C THR A 391 25.86 22.02 10.04
N ALA A 392 24.99 21.04 9.78
CA ALA A 392 24.86 19.85 10.63
C ALA A 392 26.12 18.97 10.55
N CYS A 393 26.67 18.80 9.35
CA CYS A 393 27.91 18.05 9.11
C CYS A 393 29.09 18.65 9.89
N ASN A 394 29.31 19.96 9.80
CA ASN A 394 30.38 20.66 10.50
C ASN A 394 30.20 20.62 12.02
N ALA A 395 28.96 20.62 12.49
CA ALA A 395 28.63 20.49 13.91
C ALA A 395 28.70 19.04 14.44
N GLY A 396 28.94 18.04 13.58
CA GLY A 396 29.02 16.63 13.97
C GLY A 396 27.71 16.04 14.50
N ARG A 397 26.55 16.59 14.09
CA ARG A 397 25.22 16.13 14.49
C ARG A 397 24.36 15.79 13.27
N PRO A 398 23.29 15.00 13.43
CA PRO A 398 22.24 14.90 12.41
C PRO A 398 21.60 16.27 12.13
N PRO A 399 21.10 16.50 10.91
CA PRO A 399 20.34 17.71 10.59
C PRO A 399 19.03 17.74 11.38
N THR A 400 18.60 18.91 11.86
CA THR A 400 17.34 19.06 12.61
C THR A 400 16.13 18.88 11.70
N THR A 401 14.95 18.67 12.28
CA THR A 401 13.68 18.62 11.53
C THR A 401 13.50 19.83 10.61
N GLU A 402 13.82 21.04 11.08
CA GLU A 402 13.71 22.27 10.29
C GLU A 402 14.71 22.31 9.13
N GLU A 403 15.96 21.92 9.37
CA GLU A 403 16.98 21.80 8.32
C GLU A 403 16.54 20.78 7.27
N ILE A 404 16.06 19.60 7.69
CA ILE A 404 15.57 18.55 6.80
C ILE A 404 14.39 19.05 5.96
N ILE A 405 13.44 19.83 6.50
CA ILE A 405 12.27 20.32 5.74
C ILE A 405 12.64 21.44 4.76
N LYS A 406 13.56 22.33 5.12
CA LYS A 406 13.86 23.53 4.33
C LYS A 406 14.87 23.27 3.21
N THR A 407 15.79 22.34 3.41
CA THR A 407 16.83 22.05 2.40
C THR A 407 16.25 21.22 1.27
N GLN A 408 16.58 21.58 0.03
CA GLN A 408 16.31 20.74 -1.14
C GLN A 408 17.53 19.85 -1.38
N VAL A 409 17.33 18.54 -1.41
CA VAL A 409 18.38 17.56 -1.70
C VAL A 409 17.91 16.75 -2.91
N PRO A 410 18.20 17.20 -4.14
CA PRO A 410 17.65 16.58 -5.36
C PRO A 410 17.88 15.07 -5.44
N TYR A 411 19.06 14.60 -5.04
CA TYR A 411 19.38 13.17 -5.03
C TYR A 411 18.54 12.38 -4.00
N LEU A 412 18.17 12.98 -2.86
CA LEU A 412 17.27 12.35 -1.89
C LEU A 412 15.87 12.20 -2.46
N ASP A 413 15.34 13.26 -3.10
CA ASP A 413 14.01 13.23 -3.71
C ASP A 413 13.96 12.18 -4.84
N ALA A 414 15.00 12.12 -5.67
CA ALA A 414 15.19 11.10 -6.70
C ALA A 414 15.28 9.67 -6.13
N PHE A 415 16.02 9.49 -5.04
CA PHE A 415 16.15 8.20 -4.36
C PHE A 415 14.80 7.75 -3.78
N ILE A 416 14.03 8.67 -3.19
CA ILE A 416 12.68 8.38 -2.69
C ILE A 416 11.76 7.92 -3.82
N GLU A 417 11.71 8.63 -4.95
CA GLU A 417 10.88 8.22 -6.09
C GLU A 417 11.26 6.82 -6.59
N GLU A 418 12.55 6.54 -6.72
CA GLU A 418 13.04 5.25 -7.21
C GLU A 418 12.73 4.09 -6.25
N VAL A 419 12.86 4.33 -4.94
CA VAL A 419 12.44 3.35 -3.92
C VAL A 419 10.95 3.06 -4.03
N ILE A 420 10.10 4.08 -4.16
CA ILE A 420 8.65 3.86 -4.25
C ILE A 420 8.29 3.14 -5.56
N ARG A 421 8.91 3.53 -6.68
CA ARG A 421 8.72 2.90 -8.00
C ARG A 421 9.01 1.40 -7.95
N MET A 422 10.13 1.02 -7.33
CA MET A 422 10.58 -0.37 -7.24
C MET A 422 9.88 -1.17 -6.15
N SER A 423 9.43 -0.52 -5.07
CA SER A 423 8.72 -1.20 -3.97
C SER A 423 7.30 -1.60 -4.36
N ALA A 424 6.61 -0.75 -5.14
CA ALA A 424 5.22 -0.88 -5.55
C ALA A 424 4.32 -1.59 -4.49
N PRO A 425 4.14 -1.01 -3.28
CA PRO A 425 3.37 -1.63 -2.20
C PRO A 425 1.98 -2.07 -2.67
N ILE A 426 1.33 -1.21 -3.46
CA ILE A 426 0.10 -1.50 -4.19
C ILE A 426 0.47 -1.70 -5.67
N ILE A 427 -0.11 -2.72 -6.32
CA ILE A 427 0.09 -3.00 -7.75
C ILE A 427 -0.97 -2.48 -8.68
N VAL A 428 -2.21 -2.32 -8.20
CA VAL A 428 -3.33 -1.95 -9.05
C VAL A 428 -4.12 -0.81 -8.41
N VAL A 429 -4.50 0.16 -9.22
CA VAL A 429 -5.56 1.10 -8.89
C VAL A 429 -6.86 0.55 -9.45
N THR A 430 -7.77 0.17 -8.55
CA THR A 430 -9.08 -0.35 -8.93
C THR A 430 -10.08 0.79 -9.10
N THR A 431 -10.73 0.84 -10.26
CA THR A 431 -11.86 1.73 -10.54
C THR A 431 -12.98 0.97 -11.24
N VAL A 432 -14.18 1.57 -11.28
CA VAL A 432 -15.33 1.06 -12.02
C VAL A 432 -15.84 2.15 -12.95
N ALA A 433 -16.02 1.82 -14.23
CA ALA A 433 -16.59 2.74 -15.21
C ALA A 433 -18.07 3.02 -14.88
N THR A 434 -18.45 4.30 -14.79
CA THR A 434 -19.85 4.71 -14.54
C THR A 434 -20.66 4.99 -15.80
N ALA A 435 -19.99 5.00 -16.95
CA ALA A 435 -20.56 5.13 -18.28
C ALA A 435 -19.73 4.29 -19.26
N ASP A 436 -20.31 3.98 -20.42
CA ASP A 436 -19.60 3.34 -21.52
C ASP A 436 -18.43 4.24 -21.98
N MET A 437 -17.29 3.64 -22.28
CA MET A 437 -16.11 4.38 -22.73
C MET A 437 -15.24 3.56 -23.67
N ILE A 438 -14.34 4.25 -24.39
CA ILE A 438 -13.28 3.63 -25.18
C ILE A 438 -11.97 3.72 -24.41
N LEU A 439 -11.26 2.60 -24.31
CA LEU A 439 -9.95 2.48 -23.71
C LEU A 439 -9.00 1.77 -24.68
N LEU A 440 -8.02 2.50 -25.22
CA LEU A 440 -7.08 2.02 -26.25
C LEU A 440 -7.80 1.29 -27.40
N GLY A 441 -8.77 1.95 -28.02
CA GLY A 441 -9.58 1.36 -29.12
C GLY A 441 -10.63 0.33 -28.70
N HIS A 442 -10.65 -0.13 -27.45
CA HIS A 442 -11.60 -1.13 -26.97
C HIS A 442 -12.83 -0.53 -26.29
N PHE A 443 -14.01 -1.07 -26.57
CA PHE A 443 -15.25 -0.68 -25.89
C PHE A 443 -15.32 -1.29 -24.49
N ILE A 444 -15.43 -0.42 -23.48
CA ILE A 444 -15.58 -0.76 -22.07
C ILE A 444 -17.01 -0.41 -21.63
N PRO A 445 -17.88 -1.41 -21.38
CA PRO A 445 -19.24 -1.14 -20.91
C PRO A 445 -19.24 -0.51 -19.52
N LYS A 446 -20.32 0.22 -19.22
CA LYS A 446 -20.66 0.66 -17.87
C LYS A 446 -20.62 -0.50 -16.86
N ASP A 447 -20.22 -0.17 -15.64
CA ASP A 447 -20.04 -1.06 -14.49
C ASP A 447 -18.95 -2.12 -14.70
N THR A 448 -17.99 -1.87 -15.62
CA THR A 448 -16.79 -2.69 -15.78
C THR A 448 -15.71 -2.24 -14.81
N VAL A 449 -15.07 -3.21 -14.14
CA VAL A 449 -13.92 -2.96 -13.26
C VAL A 449 -12.66 -2.79 -14.12
N ILE A 450 -11.92 -1.69 -13.89
CA ILE A 450 -10.67 -1.38 -14.55
C ILE A 450 -9.56 -1.35 -13.49
N TRP A 451 -8.55 -2.18 -13.68
CA TRP A 451 -7.34 -2.27 -12.87
C TRP A 451 -6.19 -1.62 -13.62
N SER A 452 -5.80 -0.43 -13.20
CA SER A 452 -4.62 0.25 -13.74
C SER A 452 -3.38 -0.21 -13.01
N LEU A 453 -2.42 -0.80 -13.72
CA LEU A 453 -1.18 -1.28 -13.12
C LEU A 453 -0.29 -0.11 -12.68
N ILE A 454 0.25 -0.21 -11.47
CA ILE A 454 1.22 0.73 -10.89
C ILE A 454 2.65 0.26 -11.20
N SER A 455 2.87 -1.05 -11.30
CA SER A 455 4.13 -1.71 -11.65
C SER A 455 3.88 -2.72 -12.78
N GLY A 456 4.92 -3.02 -13.55
CA GLY A 456 4.84 -3.81 -14.78
C GLY A 456 5.22 -2.96 -16.00
N PRO A 457 4.61 -3.21 -17.18
CA PRO A 457 4.92 -2.50 -18.41
C PRO A 457 4.82 -0.98 -18.23
N THR A 458 5.68 -0.24 -18.90
CA THR A 458 5.94 1.21 -18.75
C THR A 458 6.65 1.63 -17.47
N THR A 459 6.36 1.04 -16.30
CA THR A 459 6.94 1.50 -15.02
C THR A 459 8.20 0.75 -14.60
N THR A 460 8.15 -0.58 -14.56
CA THR A 460 9.27 -1.46 -14.11
C THR A 460 9.65 -2.49 -15.17
N GLU A 461 8.95 -2.49 -16.30
CA GLU A 461 9.20 -3.34 -17.47
C GLU A 461 9.03 -2.46 -18.73
N PRO A 462 9.61 -2.84 -19.88
CA PRO A 462 9.41 -2.12 -21.13
C PRO A 462 7.93 -1.93 -21.48
N GLY A 463 7.57 -0.77 -22.02
CA GLY A 463 6.22 -0.46 -22.48
C GLY A 463 5.86 -1.14 -23.81
N PHE A 464 4.58 -1.10 -24.16
CA PHE A 464 4.08 -1.53 -25.47
C PHE A 464 4.13 -0.37 -26.48
N LYS A 465 4.38 -0.68 -27.76
CA LYS A 465 4.23 0.30 -28.84
C LYS A 465 2.75 0.47 -29.17
N ILE A 466 2.16 1.58 -28.73
CA ILE A 466 0.73 1.86 -28.90
C ILE A 466 0.57 2.97 -29.94
N PRO A 467 -0.16 2.75 -31.05
CA PRO A 467 -0.47 3.79 -32.01
C PRO A 467 -1.22 4.96 -31.36
N GLU A 468 -0.81 6.19 -31.65
CA GLU A 468 -1.39 7.39 -31.03
C GLU A 468 -2.91 7.50 -31.28
N ALA A 469 -3.38 7.03 -32.45
CA ALA A 469 -4.80 7.01 -32.82
C ALA A 469 -5.66 6.08 -31.93
N GLU A 470 -5.06 5.08 -31.27
CA GLU A 470 -5.78 4.20 -30.34
C GLU A 470 -5.94 4.85 -28.97
N ARG A 471 -5.06 5.79 -28.60
CA ARG A 471 -5.15 6.52 -27.34
C ARG A 471 -6.38 7.43 -27.33
N SER A 472 -6.95 7.66 -26.16
CA SER A 472 -8.07 8.58 -26.04
C SER A 472 -7.70 10.01 -26.46
N GLU A 473 -8.65 10.78 -26.99
CA GLU A 473 -8.40 12.18 -27.38
C GLU A 473 -7.81 13.02 -26.24
N SER A 474 -8.20 12.74 -25.00
CA SER A 474 -7.65 13.39 -23.81
C SER A 474 -6.17 13.07 -23.64
N SER A 475 -5.80 11.80 -23.77
CA SER A 475 -4.41 11.33 -23.70
C SER A 475 -3.56 11.94 -24.82
N GLN A 476 -4.09 12.00 -26.05
CA GLN A 476 -3.42 12.62 -27.20
C GLN A 476 -3.12 14.11 -26.98
N LYS A 477 -4.10 14.87 -26.48
CA LYS A 477 -3.95 16.30 -26.17
C LYS A 477 -2.94 16.60 -25.06
N HIS A 478 -2.62 15.60 -24.23
CA HIS A 478 -1.71 15.74 -23.10
C HIS A 478 -0.53 14.78 -23.19
N ASN A 479 0.10 14.71 -24.37
CA ASN A 479 1.36 13.99 -24.60
C ASN A 479 2.59 14.69 -24.01
N GLU A 480 2.42 15.37 -22.87
CA GLU A 480 3.52 16.09 -22.22
C GLU A 480 4.15 15.18 -21.17
N GLY A 481 5.34 14.64 -21.47
CA GLY A 481 6.12 13.85 -20.53
C GLY A 481 6.67 12.57 -21.14
N ILE A 482 7.41 11.84 -20.31
CA ILE A 482 8.04 10.58 -20.67
C ILE A 482 7.02 9.44 -20.41
N ALA A 483 6.60 8.76 -21.49
CA ALA A 483 5.54 7.74 -21.43
C ALA A 483 6.05 6.39 -20.92
N ASP A 484 7.33 6.08 -21.16
CA ASP A 484 8.04 4.88 -20.73
C ASP A 484 9.52 5.19 -20.55
N TRP A 485 10.34 4.18 -20.23
CA TRP A 485 11.79 4.36 -20.05
C TRP A 485 12.60 4.06 -21.33
N ALA A 486 12.01 4.14 -22.53
CA ALA A 486 12.74 3.78 -23.75
C ALA A 486 13.95 4.70 -24.03
N ASP A 487 13.84 5.99 -23.68
CA ASP A 487 14.90 6.99 -23.84
C ASP A 487 15.79 7.13 -22.60
N SER A 488 15.57 6.31 -21.57
CA SER A 488 16.39 6.29 -20.36
C SER A 488 17.71 5.57 -20.61
N ALA A 489 18.79 6.05 -19.99
CA ALA A 489 20.08 5.38 -20.00
C ALA A 489 20.10 4.05 -19.21
N TYR A 490 19.07 3.83 -18.38
CA TYR A 490 18.95 2.69 -17.48
C TYR A 490 17.70 1.88 -17.77
N ALA A 491 17.78 0.56 -17.64
CA ALA A 491 16.65 -0.32 -17.88
C ALA A 491 15.51 -0.08 -16.85
N PRO A 492 14.24 -0.39 -17.19
CA PRO A 492 13.10 -0.17 -16.30
C PRO A 492 13.18 -0.95 -14.97
N ASP A 493 13.78 -2.14 -14.97
CA ASP A 493 13.87 -3.03 -13.81
C ASP A 493 15.11 -2.77 -12.93
N GLU A 494 15.99 -1.87 -13.37
CA GLU A 494 17.17 -1.45 -12.61
C GLU A 494 16.85 -0.28 -11.67
N PHE A 495 17.49 -0.29 -10.49
CA PHE A 495 17.37 0.76 -9.49
C PHE A 495 18.40 1.86 -9.76
N HIS A 496 17.97 2.99 -10.32
CA HIS A 496 18.82 4.15 -10.63
C HIS A 496 18.11 5.46 -10.31
N PRO A 497 18.35 6.07 -9.14
CA PRO A 497 17.82 7.39 -8.79
C PRO A 497 18.14 8.47 -9.83
N GLU A 498 19.27 8.35 -10.53
CA GLU A 498 19.75 9.30 -11.52
C GLU A 498 18.74 9.56 -12.66
N ARG A 499 17.85 8.60 -12.95
CA ARG A 499 16.79 8.78 -13.96
C ARG A 499 15.83 9.93 -13.64
N TRP A 500 15.76 10.34 -12.38
CA TRP A 500 14.90 11.42 -11.90
C TRP A 500 15.60 12.78 -11.86
N LEU A 501 16.87 12.85 -12.26
CA LEU A 501 17.67 14.07 -12.16
C LEU A 501 17.88 14.71 -13.53
N LYS A 502 17.76 16.04 -13.56
CA LYS A 502 18.08 16.87 -14.72
C LYS A 502 19.09 17.93 -14.35
N LYS A 503 20.07 18.16 -15.23
CA LYS A 503 20.97 19.30 -15.11
C LYS A 503 20.22 20.57 -15.46
N ARG A 504 20.33 21.61 -14.63
CA ARG A 504 19.85 22.95 -14.98
C ARG A 504 20.83 23.58 -15.96
N ASP A 505 20.31 24.02 -17.11
CA ASP A 505 21.12 24.59 -18.20
C ASP A 505 21.91 25.83 -17.77
N GLU A 506 21.39 26.61 -16.82
CA GLU A 506 21.97 27.89 -16.39
C GLU A 506 23.07 27.76 -15.34
N THR A 507 23.01 26.75 -14.46
CA THR A 507 23.92 26.62 -13.30
C THR A 507 24.75 25.34 -13.33
N GLY A 508 24.40 24.37 -14.18
CA GLY A 508 24.99 23.03 -14.18
C GLY A 508 24.62 22.19 -12.96
N GLU A 509 23.81 22.71 -12.03
CA GLU A 509 23.38 21.99 -10.84
C GLU A 509 22.35 20.91 -11.18
N MET A 510 22.45 19.78 -10.48
CA MET A 510 21.43 18.73 -10.57
C MET A 510 20.15 19.21 -9.89
N SER A 511 19.01 18.96 -10.53
CA SER A 511 17.68 19.22 -10.01
C SER A 511 16.82 17.97 -10.16
N PHE A 512 15.90 17.76 -9.22
CA PHE A 512 14.95 16.66 -9.28
C PHE A 512 13.78 17.02 -10.19
N ASP A 513 13.40 16.11 -11.08
CA ASP A 513 12.22 16.24 -11.93
C ASP A 513 11.23 15.08 -11.70
N SER A 514 10.16 15.39 -10.98
CA SER A 514 9.03 14.47 -10.75
C SER A 514 8.31 13.99 -12.03
N LYS A 515 8.58 14.61 -13.19
CA LYS A 515 8.02 14.24 -14.50
C LYS A 515 9.04 13.49 -15.38
N ALA A 516 10.19 13.12 -14.84
CA ALA A 516 11.25 12.43 -15.57
C ALA A 516 10.88 11.01 -16.03
N GLY A 517 9.75 10.46 -15.57
CA GLY A 517 9.22 9.23 -16.13
C GLY A 517 7.92 8.77 -15.51
N PRO A 518 7.45 7.58 -15.93
CA PRO A 518 6.17 7.04 -15.50
C PRO A 518 6.16 6.70 -14.01
N PHE A 519 5.23 7.31 -13.28
CA PHE A 519 5.01 7.07 -11.87
C PHE A 519 3.52 7.12 -11.48
N LEU A 520 3.04 6.07 -10.81
CA LEU A 520 1.68 5.97 -10.26
C LEU A 520 1.67 5.44 -8.81
N GLY A 521 2.79 5.52 -8.09
CA GLY A 521 2.92 4.97 -6.71
C GLY A 521 1.88 5.53 -5.73
N PHE A 522 1.39 6.74 -5.96
CA PHE A 522 0.31 7.37 -5.18
C PHE A 522 -1.01 7.49 -5.95
N SER A 523 -1.18 6.77 -7.06
CA SER A 523 -2.29 6.94 -8.01
C SER A 523 -2.38 8.39 -8.54
N SER A 524 -3.48 8.74 -9.21
CA SER A 524 -3.68 10.08 -9.79
C SER A 524 -5.14 10.54 -9.66
N GLY A 525 -5.36 11.85 -9.79
CA GLY A 525 -6.68 12.48 -9.77
C GLY A 525 -7.36 12.53 -8.38
N PRO A 526 -8.70 12.71 -8.34
CA PRO A 526 -9.45 12.94 -7.10
C PRO A 526 -9.35 11.81 -6.06
N ARG A 527 -8.98 10.61 -6.50
CA ARG A 527 -8.86 9.39 -5.68
C ARG A 527 -7.40 9.00 -5.40
N ALA A 528 -6.45 9.86 -5.78
CA ALA A 528 -5.04 9.72 -5.42
C ALA A 528 -4.85 9.59 -3.91
N CYS A 529 -3.72 9.01 -3.51
CA CYS A 529 -3.37 8.82 -2.11
C CYS A 529 -3.46 10.15 -1.36
N TRP A 530 -4.37 10.20 -0.39
CA TRP A 530 -4.56 11.38 0.44
C TRP A 530 -3.33 11.66 1.32
N GLY A 531 -2.66 10.60 1.80
CA GLY A 531 -1.44 10.65 2.61
C GLY A 531 -0.14 10.96 1.87
N LYS A 532 -0.17 11.27 0.55
CA LYS A 532 1.04 11.45 -0.27
C LYS A 532 2.08 12.35 0.40
N ARG A 533 1.67 13.54 0.86
CA ARG A 533 2.59 14.53 1.46
C ARG A 533 3.20 14.05 2.78
N LEU A 534 2.43 13.37 3.61
CA LEU A 534 2.91 12.76 4.85
C LEU A 534 3.95 11.68 4.54
N ALA A 535 3.69 10.82 3.56
CA ALA A 535 4.62 9.77 3.16
C ALA A 535 5.97 10.31 2.66
N TYR A 536 5.97 11.36 1.81
CA TYR A 536 7.24 11.99 1.40
C TYR A 536 7.97 12.62 2.58
N LEU A 537 7.26 13.31 3.48
CA LEU A 537 7.86 13.90 4.68
C LEU A 537 8.50 12.83 5.57
N GLU A 538 7.78 11.73 5.83
CA GLU A 538 8.26 10.58 6.60
C GLU A 538 9.52 9.99 5.97
N LEU A 539 9.47 9.65 4.68
CA LEU A 539 10.61 9.09 3.96
C LEU A 539 11.82 10.04 3.96
N ARG A 540 11.60 11.35 3.79
CA ARG A 540 12.69 12.34 3.82
C ARG A 540 13.42 12.34 5.14
N ILE A 541 12.67 12.36 6.25
CA ILE A 541 13.25 12.37 7.60
C ILE A 541 13.91 11.02 7.90
N VAL A 542 13.22 9.91 7.66
CA VAL A 542 13.72 8.56 7.96
C VAL A 542 14.97 8.24 7.15
N ILE A 543 14.96 8.45 5.83
CA ILE A 543 16.11 8.15 4.97
C ILE A 543 17.32 9.01 5.34
N THR A 544 17.09 10.31 5.57
CA THR A 544 18.15 11.23 5.98
C THR A 544 18.80 10.72 7.25
N LEU A 545 18.00 10.47 8.29
CA LEU A 545 18.49 10.05 9.60
C LEU A 545 19.16 8.66 9.56
N LEU A 546 18.61 7.68 8.85
CA LEU A 546 19.23 6.37 8.70
C LEU A 546 20.58 6.43 7.97
N THR A 547 20.65 7.16 6.86
CA THR A 547 21.87 7.26 6.03
C THR A 547 22.95 8.11 6.70
N TRP A 548 22.53 9.07 7.54
CA TRP A 548 23.44 9.88 8.36
C TRP A 548 24.14 9.04 9.43
N ASN A 549 23.36 8.20 10.14
CA ASN A 549 23.84 7.48 11.32
C ASN A 549 24.41 6.10 11.02
N PHE A 550 24.03 5.47 9.90
CA PHE A 550 24.47 4.12 9.56
C PHE A 550 25.11 4.02 8.19
N GLU A 551 26.07 3.12 8.08
CA GLU A 551 26.51 2.51 6.82
C GLU A 551 25.86 1.13 6.70
N PHE A 552 25.02 0.95 5.67
CA PHE A 552 24.36 -0.32 5.38
C PHE A 552 25.32 -1.17 4.56
N LEU A 553 25.88 -2.21 5.17
CA LEU A 553 26.84 -3.09 4.52
C LEU A 553 26.13 -4.11 3.63
N PRO A 554 26.80 -4.65 2.60
CA PRO A 554 26.27 -5.73 1.78
C PRO A 554 25.80 -6.91 2.64
N LEU A 555 24.84 -7.69 2.17
CA LEU A 555 24.43 -8.94 2.84
C LEU A 555 24.98 -10.15 2.09
N PRO A 556 25.10 -11.32 2.74
CA PRO A 556 25.28 -12.58 2.04
C PRO A 556 24.14 -12.81 1.04
N ASP A 557 24.42 -13.45 -0.10
CA ASP A 557 23.46 -13.62 -1.20
C ASP A 557 22.15 -14.27 -0.75
N GLU A 558 22.22 -15.24 0.15
CA GLU A 558 21.08 -15.95 0.74
C GLU A 558 20.12 -15.03 1.53
N MET A 559 20.61 -13.89 2.02
CA MET A 559 19.85 -12.90 2.79
C MET A 559 19.51 -11.63 1.99
N ASN A 560 20.05 -11.50 0.77
CA ASN A 560 19.90 -10.31 -0.07
C ASN A 560 18.76 -10.42 -1.10
N GLY A 561 17.94 -11.49 -1.03
CA GLY A 561 16.83 -11.72 -1.96
C GLY A 561 15.73 -10.65 -1.87
N PHE A 562 15.19 -10.21 -3.02
CA PHE A 562 14.10 -9.21 -3.11
C PHE A 562 12.72 -9.87 -3.30
N GLU A 563 12.59 -11.17 -3.04
CA GLU A 563 11.30 -11.84 -3.13
C GLU A 563 10.29 -11.18 -2.19
N ALA A 564 9.07 -10.98 -2.67
CA ALA A 564 7.99 -10.39 -1.91
C ALA A 564 6.85 -11.39 -1.70
N TYR A 565 6.10 -11.23 -0.60
CA TYR A 565 4.79 -11.82 -0.42
C TYR A 565 3.72 -10.74 -0.53
N ASP A 566 2.51 -11.16 -0.92
CA ASP A 566 1.37 -10.27 -1.15
C ASP A 566 0.26 -10.59 -0.16
N LEU A 567 -0.18 -9.57 0.59
CA LEU A 567 -1.47 -9.60 1.27
C LEU A 567 -2.32 -8.45 0.74
N LEU A 568 -2.54 -7.40 1.53
CA LEU A 568 -3.03 -6.11 1.03
C LEU A 568 -1.93 -5.35 0.28
N LEU A 569 -0.69 -5.50 0.74
CA LEU A 569 0.50 -4.81 0.25
C LEU A 569 1.61 -5.83 -0.03
N ALA A 570 2.50 -5.52 -0.95
CA ALA A 570 3.74 -6.27 -1.11
C ALA A 570 4.71 -5.93 0.01
N LYS A 571 5.32 -6.95 0.60
CA LYS A 571 6.43 -6.83 1.55
C LYS A 571 7.48 -7.88 1.22
N PRO A 572 8.77 -7.64 1.45
CA PRO A 572 9.81 -8.64 1.21
C PRO A 572 9.58 -9.86 2.11
N LYS A 573 9.87 -11.07 1.60
CA LYS A 573 9.80 -12.33 2.36
C LYS A 573 10.84 -12.35 3.50
N SER A 574 11.94 -11.64 3.33
CA SER A 574 12.98 -11.46 4.33
C SER A 574 13.52 -10.02 4.32
N CYS A 575 13.76 -9.47 5.50
CA CYS A 575 14.28 -8.11 5.67
C CYS A 575 15.43 -8.14 6.67
N PHE A 576 16.65 -8.33 6.17
CA PHE A 576 17.85 -8.27 6.99
C PHE A 576 18.61 -6.96 6.74
N VAL A 577 19.39 -6.53 7.73
CA VAL A 577 20.35 -5.44 7.59
C VAL A 577 21.67 -5.86 8.24
N ARG A 578 22.78 -5.39 7.68
CA ARG A 578 24.11 -5.45 8.29
C ARG A 578 24.58 -4.01 8.43
N LEU A 579 24.76 -3.54 9.66
CA LEU A 579 25.00 -2.12 9.91
C LEU A 579 26.35 -1.89 10.54
N LYS A 580 26.98 -0.78 10.15
CA LYS A 580 28.06 -0.14 10.89
C LYS A 580 27.57 1.23 11.38
N SER A 581 27.66 1.44 12.69
CA SER A 581 27.27 2.71 13.31
C SER A 581 28.32 3.78 13.10
N ASN A 582 27.87 5.00 12.77
CA ASN A 582 28.70 6.19 12.69
C ASN A 582 28.58 7.09 13.93
N LEU A 583 27.79 6.68 14.93
CA LEU A 583 27.66 7.39 16.19
C LEU A 583 28.98 7.28 16.96
N LYS A 584 29.53 8.43 17.39
CA LYS A 584 30.69 8.45 18.28
C LYS A 584 30.24 8.09 19.70
N ASP A 585 31.09 7.35 20.42
CA ASP A 585 30.89 6.99 21.82
C ASP A 585 30.88 8.19 22.77
#